data_AF-A0A3D1PIY7-F1
#
_entry.id   AF-A0A3D1PIY7-F1
#
_cell.length_a   1.000
_cell.length_b   1.000
_cell.length_c   1.000
_cell.angle_alpha   90.00
_cell.angle_beta   90.00
_cell.angle_gamma   90.00
#
_symmetry.space_group_name_H-M   'P 1'
#
loop_
_entity.id
_entity.type
_entity.pdbx_description
1 polymer ?
#
loop_
_entity_poly.entity_id
_entity_poly.type
_entity_poly.pdbx_seq_one_letter_code
_entity_poly.pdbx_strand_id
1 'polypeptide(L)'
;MKACSFLDEQSGVVRTLSKQLLRSSTSIEANVREAQSAQSDKDFLHKLEIAFKEARETEYWLEILIESGIVEPKKFNALLQEAQ
;
A
#
# COMPACT_ATOMS: atom_id res chain seq x y z
N MET A 1 -7.24 1.04 -5.53
CA MET A 1 -8.69 0.73 -5.56
C MET A 1 -9.03 -0.46 -6.47
N LYS A 2 -8.86 -0.41 -7.79
CA LYS A 2 -9.24 -1.53 -8.70
C LYS A 2 -8.61 -2.88 -8.33
N ALA A 3 -7.31 -2.89 -7.96
CA ALA A 3 -6.61 -4.10 -7.52
C ALA A 3 -7.20 -4.70 -6.23
N CYS A 4 -7.46 -3.88 -5.21
CA CYS A 4 -8.06 -4.33 -3.95
C CYS A 4 -9.52 -4.81 -4.14
N SER A 5 -10.31 -4.18 -5.01
CA SER A 5 -11.66 -4.64 -5.33
C SER A 5 -11.65 -6.03 -5.96
N PHE A 6 -10.75 -6.28 -6.91
CA PHE A 6 -10.54 -7.61 -7.51
C PHE A 6 -10.13 -8.67 -6.45
N LEU A 7 -9.29 -8.30 -5.48
CA LEU A 7 -8.85 -9.23 -4.44
C LEU A 7 -9.89 -9.45 -3.32
N ASP A 8 -10.79 -8.49 -3.06
CA ASP A 8 -11.83 -8.64 -2.02
C ASP A 8 -13.00 -9.55 -2.47
N GLU A 9 -13.16 -9.76 -3.79
CA GLU A 9 -14.07 -10.78 -4.34
C GLU A 9 -13.63 -12.22 -4.00
N GLN A 10 -12.37 -12.42 -3.64
CA GLN A 10 -11.83 -13.71 -3.22
C GLN A 10 -12.06 -13.93 -1.72
N SER A 11 -12.19 -15.19 -1.30
CA SER A 11 -12.40 -15.54 0.11
C SER A 11 -11.11 -15.98 0.81
N GLY A 12 -11.11 -15.96 2.15
CA GLY A 12 -9.99 -16.46 2.96
C GLY A 12 -8.77 -15.54 2.97
N VAL A 13 -7.57 -16.13 2.81
CA VAL A 13 -6.28 -15.44 2.95
C VAL A 13 -6.14 -14.26 2.00
N VAL A 14 -6.62 -14.40 0.76
CA VAL A 14 -6.55 -13.34 -0.27
C VAL A 14 -7.28 -12.08 0.17
N ARG A 15 -8.46 -12.24 0.78
CA ARG A 15 -9.25 -11.12 1.29
C ARG A 15 -8.53 -10.36 2.41
N THR A 16 -7.88 -11.11 3.30
CA THR A 16 -7.11 -10.52 4.40
C THR A 16 -5.93 -9.72 3.86
N LEU A 17 -5.19 -10.27 2.89
CA LEU A 17 -4.09 -9.55 2.23
C LEU A 17 -4.59 -8.32 1.46
N SER A 18 -5.73 -8.41 0.77
CA SER A 18 -6.36 -7.28 0.10
C SER A 18 -6.62 -6.10 1.05
N LYS A 19 -7.14 -6.40 2.25
CA LYS A 19 -7.40 -5.38 3.28
C LYS A 19 -6.11 -4.76 3.81
N GLN A 20 -5.05 -5.54 3.99
CA GLN A 20 -3.76 -5.01 4.42
C GLN A 20 -3.14 -4.10 3.35
N LEU A 21 -3.18 -4.53 2.08
CA LEU A 21 -2.73 -3.72 0.94
C LEU A 21 -3.55 -2.42 0.81
N LEU A 22 -4.88 -2.50 0.96
CA LEU A 22 -5.74 -1.33 0.89
C LEU A 22 -5.44 -0.32 2.00
N ARG A 23 -5.27 -0.82 3.23
CA ARG A 23 -4.98 0.03 4.40
C ARG A 23 -3.64 0.75 4.22
N SER A 24 -2.57 0.00 3.96
CA SER A 24 -1.23 0.58 3.78
C SER A 24 -1.18 1.59 2.63
N SER A 25 -1.70 1.22 1.44
CA SER A 25 -1.70 2.12 0.29
C SER A 25 -2.50 3.42 0.51
N THR A 26 -3.63 3.37 1.23
CA THR A 26 -4.42 4.57 1.53
C THR A 26 -3.82 5.40 2.67
N SER A 27 -3.12 4.77 3.62
CA SER A 27 -2.38 5.45 4.69
C SER A 27 -1.24 6.32 4.16
N ILE A 28 -0.60 5.95 3.04
CA ILE A 28 0.45 6.78 2.40
C ILE A 28 -0.10 8.17 2.09
N GLU A 29 -1.16 8.23 1.29
CA GLU A 29 -1.77 9.49 0.85
C GLU A 29 -2.37 10.26 2.04
N ALA A 30 -2.96 9.56 3.01
CA ALA A 30 -3.48 10.21 4.22
C ALA A 30 -2.36 10.94 4.98
N ASN A 31 -1.22 10.28 5.22
CA ASN A 31 -0.09 10.89 5.92
C ASN A 31 0.59 12.00 5.10
N VAL A 32 0.69 11.87 3.77
CA VAL A 32 1.20 12.94 2.91
C VAL A 32 0.31 14.19 3.00
N ARG A 33 -1.01 14.03 3.00
CA ARG A 33 -1.96 15.16 3.18
C ARG A 33 -1.87 15.77 4.57
N GLU A 34 -1.71 14.95 5.61
CA GLU A 34 -1.47 15.46 6.96
C GLU A 34 -0.17 16.25 7.05
N ALA A 35 0.91 15.78 6.39
CA ALA A 35 2.17 16.49 6.32
C ALA A 35 1.99 17.90 5.70
N GLN A 36 1.17 18.04 4.65
CA GLN A 36 0.90 19.35 4.03
C GLN A 36 0.25 20.37 4.98
N SER A 37 -0.37 19.91 6.07
CA SER A 37 -0.98 20.74 7.12
C SER A 37 -0.16 20.75 8.42
N ALA A 38 1.10 20.31 8.36
CA ALA A 38 1.97 20.18 9.51
C ALA A 38 2.20 21.51 10.24
N GLN A 39 2.28 21.44 11.56
CA GLN A 39 2.46 22.63 12.42
C GLN A 39 3.94 23.02 12.58
N SER A 40 4.87 22.19 12.10
CA SER A 40 6.31 22.45 12.13
C SER A 40 7.05 21.54 11.13
N ASP A 41 8.30 21.87 10.81
CA ASP A 41 9.15 21.02 9.97
C ASP A 41 9.37 19.61 10.54
N LYS A 42 9.43 19.50 11.88
CA LYS A 42 9.57 18.21 12.56
C LYS A 42 8.31 17.35 12.39
N ASP A 43 7.14 17.96 12.49
CA ASP A 43 5.85 17.30 12.28
C ASP A 43 5.69 16.89 10.81
N PHE A 44 6.06 17.79 9.88
CA PHE A 44 6.11 17.50 8.45
C PHE A 44 6.96 16.26 8.15
N LEU A 45 8.21 16.24 8.64
CA LEU A 45 9.12 15.12 8.45
C LEU A 45 8.57 13.83 9.08
N HIS A 46 8.03 13.92 10.30
CA HIS A 46 7.47 12.76 10.99
C HIS A 46 6.30 12.12 10.22
N LYS A 47 5.40 12.94 9.64
CA LYS A 47 4.29 12.45 8.81
C LYS A 47 4.78 11.82 7.51
N LEU A 48 5.79 12.40 6.87
CA LEU A 48 6.41 11.79 5.69
C LEU A 48 7.13 10.47 6.02
N GLU A 49 7.78 10.36 7.17
CA GLU A 49 8.38 9.09 7.62
C GLU A 49 7.31 7.99 7.82
N ILE A 50 6.13 8.34 8.33
CA ILE A 50 5.02 7.39 8.43
C ILE A 50 4.54 6.99 7.03
N ALA A 51 4.32 7.96 6.13
CA ALA A 51 3.94 7.67 4.74
C ALA A 51 4.96 6.73 4.05
N PHE A 52 6.26 6.94 4.29
CA PHE A 52 7.32 6.09 3.76
C PHE A 52 7.27 4.66 4.32
N LYS A 53 6.99 4.48 5.62
CA LYS A 53 6.81 3.14 6.22
C LYS A 53 5.61 2.42 5.60
N GLU A 54 4.51 3.12 5.38
CA GLU A 54 3.30 2.57 4.74
C GLU A 54 3.53 2.22 3.27
N ALA A 55 4.39 2.97 2.57
CA ALA A 55 4.83 2.64 1.20
C ALA A 55 5.62 1.33 1.17
N ARG A 56 6.57 1.16 2.09
CA ARG A 56 7.34 -0.09 2.24
C ARG A 56 6.46 -1.29 2.61
N GLU A 57 5.46 -1.07 3.46
CA GLU A 57 4.47 -2.11 3.78
C GLU A 57 3.61 -2.47 2.55
N THR A 58 3.22 -1.47 1.75
CA THR A 58 2.47 -1.67 0.50
C THR A 58 3.27 -2.49 -0.51
N GLU A 59 4.55 -2.15 -0.71
CA GLU A 59 5.50 -2.89 -1.56
C GLU A 59 5.59 -4.36 -1.11
N TYR A 60 5.81 -4.60 0.18
CA TYR A 60 5.89 -5.95 0.75
C TYR A 60 4.61 -6.77 0.49
N TRP A 61 3.42 -6.18 0.63
CA TRP A 61 2.18 -6.90 0.34
C TRP A 61 2.02 -7.22 -1.15
N LEU A 62 2.49 -6.35 -2.05
CA LEU A 62 2.51 -6.62 -3.50
C LEU A 62 3.46 -7.79 -3.83
N GLU A 63 4.65 -7.81 -3.23
CA GLU A 63 5.62 -8.92 -3.37
C GLU A 63 4.99 -10.24 -2.92
N ILE A 64 4.41 -10.28 -1.72
CA ILE A 64 3.74 -11.49 -1.20
C ILE A 64 2.63 -11.98 -2.13
N LEU A 65 1.80 -11.08 -2.68
CA LEU A 65 0.73 -11.45 -3.61
C LEU A 65 1.29 -12.09 -4.90
N ILE A 66 2.39 -11.55 -5.43
CA ILE A 66 3.05 -12.04 -6.64
C ILE A 66 3.76 -13.38 -6.37
N GLU A 67 4.59 -13.45 -5.34
CA GLU A 67 5.40 -14.63 -5.01
C GLU A 67 4.56 -15.83 -4.58
N SER A 68 3.42 -15.59 -3.92
CA SER A 68 2.47 -16.66 -3.55
C SER A 68 1.64 -17.18 -4.72
N GLY A 69 1.75 -16.59 -5.91
CA GLY A 69 0.97 -16.97 -7.09
C GLY A 69 -0.52 -16.65 -6.97
N ILE A 70 -0.93 -15.83 -5.99
CA ILE A 70 -2.32 -15.39 -5.82
C ILE A 70 -2.75 -14.48 -6.97
N VAL A 71 -1.81 -13.70 -7.52
CA VAL A 71 -2.06 -12.79 -8.64
C VAL A 71 -1.13 -13.08 -9.82
N GLU A 72 -1.59 -12.72 -11.01
CA GLU A 72 -0.75 -12.79 -12.20
C GLU A 72 0.34 -11.69 -12.14
N PRO A 73 1.65 -12.04 -12.20
CA PRO A 73 2.73 -11.06 -12.07
C PRO A 73 2.61 -9.92 -13.09
N LYS A 74 2.18 -10.20 -14.32
CA LYS A 74 1.98 -9.18 -15.36
C LYS A 74 1.00 -8.07 -14.97
N LYS A 75 -0.01 -8.38 -14.14
CA LYS A 75 -1.02 -7.41 -13.70
C LYS A 75 -0.56 -6.56 -12.52
N PHE A 76 0.37 -7.07 -11.72
CA PHE A 76 0.80 -6.43 -10.46
C PHE A 76 2.23 -5.89 -10.50
N ASN A 77 3.07 -6.30 -11.45
CA ASN A 77 4.44 -5.78 -11.60
C ASN A 77 4.46 -4.27 -11.89
N ALA A 78 3.48 -3.74 -12.63
CA ALA A 78 3.37 -2.30 -12.85
C ALA A 78 3.13 -1.55 -11.52
N LEU A 79 2.26 -2.09 -10.66
CA LEU A 79 1.99 -1.52 -9.33
C LEU A 79 3.21 -1.66 -8.40
N LEU A 80 3.94 -2.77 -8.49
CA LEU A 80 5.16 -2.97 -7.72
C LEU A 80 6.25 -1.96 -8.14
N GLN A 81 6.39 -1.69 -9.44
CA GLN A 81 7.31 -0.66 -9.93
C GLN A 81 6.91 0.76 -9.51
N GLU A 82 5.62 1.05 -9.35
CA GLU A 82 5.16 2.35 -8.83
C GLU A 82 5.42 2.50 -7.32
N ALA A 83 5.52 1.38 -6.59
CA ALA A 83 5.78 1.37 -5.15
C ALA A 83 7.29 1.43 -4.80
N GLN A 84 8.16 1.20 -5.78
CA GLN A 84 9.63 1.23 -5.68
C GLN A 84 10.20 2.62 -6.00
#